data_AF-X1EVR7-F1
#
_entry.id   AF-X1EVR7-F1
#
_cell.length_a   1.000
_cell.length_b   1.000
_cell.length_c   1.000
_cell.angle_alpha   90.00
_cell.angle_beta   90.00
_cell.angle_gamma   90.00
#
_symmetry.space_group_name_H-M   'P 1'
#
loop_
_entity.id
_entity.type
_entity.pdbx_description
1 polymer ?
#
loop_
_entity_poly.entity_id
_entity_poly.type
_entity_poly.pdbx_seq_one_letter_code
_entity_poly.pdbx_strand_id
1 'polypeptide(L)' 'SQLYEIAKTLGNNHVNIEYLYTFAEKSSNVSTIAVLRLDDNENGIKVLNQNGFKVVEDFK' A
#
# COMPACT_ATOMS: atom_id res chain seq x y z
N SER A 1 11.18 -6.33 3.19
CA SER A 1 10.95 -4.86 3.24
C SER A 1 9.45 -4.62 3.37
N GLN A 2 9.01 -3.45 3.85
CA GLN A 2 7.57 -3.15 4.01
C GLN A 2 6.80 -3.33 2.70
N LEU A 3 7.37 -2.92 1.57
CA LEU A 3 6.77 -3.09 0.25
C LEU A 3 6.61 -4.56 -0.17
N TYR A 4 7.57 -5.42 0.17
CA TYR A 4 7.47 -6.86 -0.11
C TYR A 4 6.28 -7.49 0.62
N GLU A 5 6.08 -7.17 1.90
CA GLU A 5 4.95 -7.70 2.65
C GLU A 5 3.61 -7.20 2.10
N ILE A 6 3.51 -5.92 1.73
CA ILE A 6 2.32 -5.36 1.07
C ILE A 6 2.01 -6.11 -0.23
N ALA A 7 3.00 -6.23 -1.13
CA ALA A 7 2.81 -6.88 -2.42
C ALA A 7 2.46 -8.37 -2.28
N LYS A 8 3.10 -9.08 -1.35
CA LYS A 8 2.82 -10.48 -1.05
C LYS A 8 1.40 -10.65 -0.50
N THR A 9 0.98 -9.81 0.43
CA THR A 9 -0.37 -9.85 1.01
C THR A 9 -1.44 -9.61 -0.06
N LEU A 10 -1.26 -8.61 -0.93
CA LEU A 10 -2.19 -8.36 -2.02
C LEU A 10 -2.24 -9.53 -3.02
N GLY A 11 -1.08 -10.05 -3.42
CA GLY A 11 -0.99 -11.19 -4.34
C GLY A 11 -1.63 -12.47 -3.80
N ASN A 12 -1.41 -12.79 -2.51
CA ASN A 12 -2.04 -13.95 -1.86
C ASN A 12 -3.58 -13.84 -1.79
N ASN A 13 -4.12 -12.63 -1.86
CA ASN A 13 -5.56 -12.36 -1.82
C ASN A 13 -6.13 -12.00 -3.21
N HIS A 14 -5.36 -12.24 -4.28
CA HIS A 14 -5.78 -11.99 -5.67
C HIS A 14 -6.20 -10.53 -5.94
N VAL A 15 -5.54 -9.57 -5.28
CA VAL A 15 -5.70 -8.13 -5.56
C VAL A 15 -4.52 -7.68 -6.41
N ASN A 16 -4.80 -7.20 -7.63
CA ASN A 16 -3.76 -6.79 -8.56
C ASN A 16 -3.36 -5.33 -8.35
N ILE A 17 -2.06 -5.05 -8.44
CA ILE A 17 -1.54 -3.69 -8.41
C ILE A 17 -1.46 -3.18 -9.85
N GLU A 18 -2.27 -2.18 -10.20
CA GLU A 18 -2.24 -1.55 -11.54
C GLU A 18 -1.03 -0.62 -11.67
N TYR A 19 -0.77 0.19 -10.64
CA TYR A 19 0.46 0.96 -10.54
C TYR A 19 0.82 1.27 -9.09
N LEU A 20 2.11 1.52 -8.88
CA LEU A 20 2.71 1.90 -7.60
C LEU A 20 3.56 3.14 -7.81
N TYR A 21 3.43 4.11 -6.91
CA TYR A 21 4.31 5.27 -6.83
C TYR A 21 4.81 5.43 -5.39
N THR A 22 6.10 5.72 -5.20
CA THR A 22 6.69 5.91 -3.87
C THR A 22 7.39 7.26 -3.75
N PHE A 23 7.06 8.02 -2.71
CA PHE A 23 7.77 9.24 -2.33
C PHE A 23 8.70 8.94 -1.16
N ALA A 24 9.99 9.19 -1.34
CA ALA A 24 10.98 9.20 -0.27
C ALA A 24 11.44 10.64 -0.05
N GLU A 25 11.00 11.27 1.03
CA GLU A 25 11.46 12.63 1.36
C GLU A 25 12.86 12.55 2.01
N LYS A 26 13.79 13.39 1.54
CA LYS A 26 15.21 13.35 1.96
C LYS A 26 15.49 14.00 3.33
N SER A 27 14.51 14.60 3.98
CA SER A 27 14.67 15.23 5.29
C SER A 27 14.52 14.19 6.40
N SER A 28 15.66 13.76 6.94
CA SER A 28 16.00 13.06 8.21
C SER A 28 14.98 12.23 9.00
N ASN A 29 13.67 12.50 8.98
CA ASN A 29 12.64 11.87 9.82
C ASN A 29 11.37 11.42 9.06
N VAL A 30 11.37 11.35 7.73
CA VAL A 30 10.12 11.20 6.96
C VAL A 30 9.86 9.76 6.52
N SER A 31 8.68 9.28 6.91
CA SER A 31 8.04 8.03 6.51
C SER A 31 7.97 7.91 4.98
N THR A 32 8.39 6.78 4.42
CA THR A 32 8.20 6.50 2.99
C THR A 32 6.71 6.33 2.69
N ILE A 33 6.17 7.12 1.78
CA ILE A 33 4.75 7.03 1.39
C ILE A 33 4.67 6.25 0.08
N ALA A 34 3.90 5.17 0.10
CA ALA A 34 3.56 4.40 -1.09
C ALA A 34 2.09 4.64 -1.46
N VAL A 35 1.85 5.09 -2.68
CA VAL A 35 0.52 5.23 -3.27
C VAL A 35 0.32 4.06 -4.22
N LEU A 36 -0.71 3.26 -3.97
CA LEU A 36 -1.07 2.11 -4.79
C LEU A 36 -2.42 2.37 -5.46
N ARG A 37 -2.52 2.08 -6.75
CA ARG A 37 -3.80 1.83 -7.40
C ARG A 37 -3.96 0.35 -7.61
N LEU A 38 -5.08 -0.16 -7.13
CA LEU A 38 -5.45 -1.56 -7.21
C LEU A 38 -6.58 -1.72 -8.22
N ASP A 39 -6.71 -2.92 -8.77
CA ASP A 39 -7.85 -3.30 -9.61
C ASP A 39 -9.18 -3.20 -8.85
N ASP A 40 -9.15 -3.55 -7.55
CA ASP A 40 -10.23 -3.35 -6.59
C ASP A 40 -9.69 -2.69 -5.31
N ASN A 41 -9.82 -1.36 -5.25
CA ASN A 41 -9.36 -0.58 -4.09
C ASN A 41 -10.14 -0.91 -2.82
N GLU A 42 -11.46 -1.19 -2.91
CA GLU A 42 -12.26 -1.50 -1.72
C GLU A 42 -11.83 -2.83 -1.10
N ASN A 43 -11.62 -3.86 -1.92
CA ASN A 43 -11.10 -5.14 -1.47
C ASN A 43 -9.67 -5.01 -0.95
N GLY A 44 -8.81 -4.29 -1.68
CA GLY A 44 -7.43 -4.05 -1.27
C GLY A 44 -7.31 -3.37 0.10
N ILE A 45 -8.12 -2.35 0.37
CA ILE A 45 -8.19 -1.69 1.69
C ILE A 45 -8.57 -2.70 2.78
N LYS A 46 -9.60 -3.53 2.54
CA LYS A 46 -10.03 -4.56 3.50
C LYS A 46 -8.92 -5.57 3.78
N VAL A 47 -8.31 -6.12 2.74
CA VAL A 47 -7.20 -7.10 2.83
C VAL A 47 -6.03 -6.53 3.61
N LEU A 48 -5.59 -5.30 3.28
CA LEU A 48 -4.46 -4.67 3.95
C LEU A 48 -4.75 -4.38 5.43
N ASN A 49 -5.93 -3.83 5.75
CA ASN A 49 -6.33 -3.57 7.13
C ASN A 49 -6.41 -4.86 7.96
N GLN A 50 -7.00 -5.94 7.41
CA GLN A 50 -7.09 -7.25 8.07
C GLN A 50 -5.72 -7.88 8.35
N ASN A 51 -4.71 -7.55 7.54
CA ASN A 51 -3.34 -8.04 7.68
C ASN A 51 -2.43 -7.05 8.46
N GLY A 52 -3.01 -6.07 9.16
CA GLY A 52 -2.28 -5.19 10.08
C GLY A 52 -1.59 -3.99 9.44
N PHE A 53 -1.84 -3.72 8.15
CA PHE A 53 -1.38 -2.50 7.50
C PHE A 53 -2.35 -1.35 7.77
N LYS A 54 -1.82 -0.17 8.08
CA LYS A 54 -2.61 1.06 8.15
C LYS A 54 -2.72 1.68 6.76
N VAL A 55 -3.92 1.68 6.19
CA VAL A 55 -4.19 2.36 4.91
C VAL A 55 -4.73 3.77 5.18
N VAL A 56 -4.30 4.75 4.37
CA VAL A 56 -4.79 6.13 4.41
C VAL A 56 -5.53 6.38 3.10
N GLU A 57 -6.83 6.68 3.17
CA GLU A 57 -7.70 6.85 1.99
C GLU A 57 -7.61 8.25 1.38
N ASP A 58 -7.30 9.27 2.17
CA ASP A 58 -7.26 10.66 1.73
C ASP A 58 -5.89 11.27 2.07
N PHE A 59 -5.09 11.56 1.05
CA PHE A 59 -3.82 12.27 1.18
C PHE A 59 -4.07 13.75 0.86
N LYS A 60 -4.31 14.55 1.90
CA LYS A 60 -4.36 16.01 1.80
C LYS A 60 -2.99 16.62 2.05
#